data_AF-A0A8B7ASP0-F1
#
_entry.id   AF-A0A8B7ASP0-F1
#
_cell.length_a   1.000
_cell.length_b   1.000
_cell.length_c   1.000
_cell.angle_alpha   90.00
_cell.angle_beta   90.00
_cell.angle_gamma   90.00
#
_symmetry.space_group_name_H-M   'P 1'
#
loop_
_entity.id
_entity.type
_entity.pdbx_description
1 polymer ?
#
loop_
_entity_poly.entity_id
_entity_poly.type
_entity_poly.pdbx_seq_one_letter_code
_entity_poly.pdbx_strand_id
1 'polypeptide(L)'
;MPNKQTEPVINISLRKLSLTAPEPQPKEPKTFTVEDAVETIGFGRFHIALFLIMGSTGVAEAMEIMLIAVVSPVIRCEWQLENWQVALVTTMVFFGYMVFSIFFGLLADRYGRWKILFISFLWGAYFSLLTSFSPSYIWFVFLRTMVGCGVSGHSQGLIIKTEFLPTKYRGYMLPLSQVFWLAGSLLIIGLASVVIPTVGWRWLIRIASIPGIILIIAFKFIPESARFNVSTGNTQAALATLEHIARMNRSVMPDGKLVEPVLVSVACLFHSESWGLGISFAYYGAILASAELLERDLVCGSREPSQGAVAVAAGDSAESRSPCHCRPFAASDYRTMIISTVGEIALNPFNILGLNLLGRRLSLSITMGCTALFFLLLNVCTSSAGLIGFLFVLRALVAANFNTIYIYTAEVYPTTMRALGMGTSGSLCRIGAMVAPFISQVLLSASFLGALCLFSSVCVVCAVSAFTLPIETKGRALQVSDASSADSQPPLLTKGTRCSQPFSDV
;
A
#
# COMPACT_ATOMS: atom_id res chain seq x y z
N MET A 1 -60.92 67.95 60.53
CA MET A 1 -59.55 67.89 61.06
C MET A 1 -59.54 66.93 62.25
N PRO A 2 -58.50 66.10 62.45
CA PRO A 2 -58.15 64.92 61.66
C PRO A 2 -58.37 63.60 62.42
N ASN A 3 -58.48 62.53 61.64
CA ASN A 3 -58.64 61.13 62.02
C ASN A 3 -57.26 60.50 62.29
N LYS A 4 -57.12 59.70 63.35
CA LYS A 4 -55.91 58.91 63.64
C LYS A 4 -56.35 57.49 63.94
N GLN A 5 -56.15 56.56 63.01
CA GLN A 5 -56.33 55.13 63.22
C GLN A 5 -55.11 54.38 62.69
N THR A 6 -54.62 53.52 63.56
CA THR A 6 -53.48 52.59 63.52
C THR A 6 -53.64 51.47 62.48
N GLU A 7 -52.50 51.07 61.89
CA GLU A 7 -52.34 49.92 60.98
C GLU A 7 -52.68 48.57 61.63
N PRO A 8 -53.01 47.57 60.80
CA PRO A 8 -52.56 46.20 61.04
C PRO A 8 -51.75 45.62 59.85
N VAL A 9 -50.77 44.83 60.25
CA VAL A 9 -49.76 44.08 59.48
C VAL A 9 -50.39 43.13 58.45
N ILE A 10 -49.93 43.19 57.19
CA ILE A 10 -50.29 42.22 56.13
C ILE A 10 -49.17 41.18 56.02
N ASN A 11 -49.50 39.93 56.37
CA ASN A 11 -48.69 38.74 56.10
C ASN A 11 -48.52 38.52 54.59
N ILE A 12 -47.31 38.73 54.06
CA ILE A 12 -46.97 38.36 52.69
C ILE A 12 -46.73 36.85 52.66
N SER A 13 -47.69 36.12 52.10
CA SER A 13 -47.56 34.70 51.76
C SER A 13 -46.53 34.54 50.63
N LEU A 14 -45.40 33.88 50.95
CA LEU A 14 -44.37 33.37 50.04
C LEU A 14 -44.95 32.29 49.11
N ARG A 15 -45.89 32.64 48.22
CA ARG A 15 -46.52 31.69 47.29
C ARG A 15 -46.61 32.19 45.84
N LYS A 16 -45.62 32.97 45.41
CA LYS A 16 -45.38 33.30 43.99
C LYS A 16 -43.88 33.35 43.67
N LEU A 17 -43.22 32.21 43.87
CA LEU A 17 -42.02 31.82 43.15
C LEU A 17 -42.21 30.35 42.77
N SER A 18 -43.30 30.09 42.03
CA SER A 18 -43.38 28.86 41.22
C SER A 18 -42.31 29.01 40.16
N LEU A 19 -41.14 28.46 40.44
CA LEU A 19 -40.22 27.97 39.43
C LEU A 19 -41.08 27.23 38.39
N THR A 20 -41.26 27.84 37.23
CA THR A 20 -41.55 27.10 36.01
C THR A 20 -40.34 26.19 35.85
N ALA A 21 -40.42 24.97 36.39
CA ALA A 21 -39.47 23.94 36.04
C ALA A 21 -39.46 23.88 34.51
N PRO A 22 -38.29 23.94 33.85
CA PRO A 22 -38.25 23.68 32.43
C PRO A 22 -38.89 22.31 32.22
N GLU A 23 -39.92 22.27 31.40
CA GLU A 23 -40.48 21.02 30.87
C GLU A 23 -39.29 20.13 30.48
N PRO A 24 -39.22 18.86 30.93
CA PRO A 24 -38.12 18.00 30.53
C PRO A 24 -38.18 17.91 29.01
N GLN A 25 -37.27 18.61 28.33
CA GLN A 25 -37.05 18.44 26.90
C GLN A 25 -36.96 16.92 26.66
N PRO A 26 -37.71 16.35 25.70
CA PRO A 26 -37.60 14.94 25.40
C PRO A 26 -36.12 14.68 25.16
N LYS A 27 -35.48 13.89 26.04
CA LYS A 27 -34.06 13.53 25.90
C LYS A 27 -33.89 13.05 24.46
N GLU A 28 -33.18 13.84 23.64
CA GLU A 28 -32.89 13.43 22.28
C GLU A 28 -32.34 12.01 22.33
N PRO A 29 -32.84 11.10 21.47
CA PRO A 29 -32.38 9.73 21.50
C PRO A 29 -30.86 9.76 21.34
N LYS A 30 -30.12 9.18 22.30
CA LYS A 30 -28.65 9.09 22.18
C LYS A 30 -28.32 8.52 20.79
N THR A 31 -27.42 9.16 20.07
CA THR A 31 -26.95 8.71 18.76
C THR A 31 -25.46 8.45 18.82
N PHE A 32 -24.98 7.47 18.07
CA PHE A 32 -23.55 7.19 17.96
C PHE A 32 -23.17 6.91 16.50
N THR A 33 -21.91 7.15 16.15
CA THR A 33 -21.36 6.84 14.83
C THR A 33 -20.62 5.50 14.82
N VAL A 34 -20.30 4.97 13.64
CA VAL A 34 -19.47 3.76 13.53
C VAL A 34 -18.10 3.96 14.19
N GLU A 35 -17.56 5.18 14.16
CA GLU A 35 -16.29 5.50 14.81
C GLU A 35 -16.41 5.41 16.32
N ASP A 36 -17.43 6.03 16.91
CA ASP A 36 -17.69 5.96 18.36
C ASP A 36 -17.86 4.50 18.82
N ALA A 37 -18.54 3.67 18.01
CA ALA A 37 -18.70 2.25 18.31
C ALA A 37 -17.38 1.49 18.29
N VAL A 38 -16.55 1.68 17.26
CA VAL A 38 -15.24 1.02 17.16
C VAL A 38 -14.30 1.49 18.28
N GLU A 39 -14.35 2.78 18.66
CA GLU A 39 -13.56 3.32 19.77
C GLU A 39 -14.04 2.80 21.13
N THR A 40 -15.35 2.73 21.36
CA THR A 40 -15.94 2.18 22.60
C THR A 40 -15.65 0.69 22.75
N ILE A 41 -15.77 -0.08 21.65
CA ILE A 41 -15.48 -1.52 21.66
C ILE A 41 -14.00 -1.78 21.96
N GLY A 42 -13.11 -0.93 21.45
CA GLY A 42 -11.68 -0.99 21.68
C GLY A 42 -10.96 -2.15 20.97
N PHE A 43 -9.64 -2.19 21.11
CA PHE A 43 -8.80 -3.23 20.52
C PHE A 43 -8.93 -4.55 21.29
N GLY A 44 -9.00 -5.68 20.58
CA GLY A 44 -9.26 -6.98 21.20
C GLY A 44 -8.98 -8.16 20.27
N ARG A 45 -9.53 -9.34 20.59
CA ARG A 45 -9.27 -10.60 19.88
C ARG A 45 -9.68 -10.57 18.42
N PHE A 46 -10.79 -9.91 18.08
CA PHE A 46 -11.20 -9.72 16.69
C PHE A 46 -10.13 -8.99 15.89
N HIS A 47 -9.58 -7.90 16.44
CA HIS A 47 -8.60 -7.07 15.76
C HIS A 47 -7.28 -7.83 15.53
N ILE A 48 -6.86 -8.68 16.46
CA ILE A 48 -5.70 -9.56 16.29
C ILE A 48 -5.96 -10.59 15.19
N ALA A 49 -7.12 -11.26 15.21
CA ALA A 49 -7.50 -12.23 14.18
C ALA A 49 -7.58 -11.58 12.79
N LEU A 50 -8.23 -10.42 12.70
CA LEU A 50 -8.30 -9.62 11.48
C LEU A 50 -6.90 -9.23 11.00
N PHE A 51 -6.03 -8.78 11.90
CA PHE A 51 -4.65 -8.42 11.58
C PHE A 51 -3.85 -9.60 11.03
N LEU A 52 -4.01 -10.80 11.59
CA LEU A 52 -3.33 -12.01 11.11
C LEU A 52 -3.86 -12.47 9.74
N ILE A 53 -5.19 -12.55 9.57
CA ILE A 53 -5.80 -13.04 8.32
C ILE A 53 -5.56 -12.02 7.19
N MET A 54 -5.85 -10.75 7.44
CA MET A 54 -5.62 -9.68 6.46
C MET A 54 -4.13 -9.34 6.31
N GLY A 55 -3.31 -9.63 7.30
CA GLY A 55 -1.85 -9.57 7.17
C GLY A 55 -1.36 -10.63 6.18
N SER A 56 -1.86 -11.85 6.30
CA SER A 56 -1.52 -12.97 5.42
C SER A 56 -1.86 -12.72 3.94
N THR A 57 -2.86 -11.90 3.63
CA THR A 57 -3.09 -11.45 2.23
C THR A 57 -1.91 -10.70 1.65
N GLY A 58 -1.19 -9.93 2.48
CA GLY A 58 0.05 -9.25 2.09
C GLY A 58 1.20 -10.22 1.83
N VAL A 59 1.23 -11.38 2.49
CA VAL A 59 2.20 -12.45 2.20
C VAL A 59 1.97 -12.97 0.78
N ALA A 60 0.72 -13.33 0.45
CA ALA A 60 0.37 -13.86 -0.87
C ALA A 60 0.58 -12.81 -1.98
N GLU A 61 0.23 -11.55 -1.72
CA GLU A 61 0.48 -10.44 -2.65
C GLU A 61 1.98 -10.24 -2.92
N ALA A 62 2.79 -10.20 -1.87
CA ALA A 62 4.24 -10.06 -1.99
C ALA A 62 4.85 -11.22 -2.77
N MET A 63 4.42 -12.46 -2.50
CA MET A 63 4.88 -13.63 -3.25
C MET A 63 4.60 -13.50 -4.73
N GLU A 64 3.38 -13.14 -5.14
CA GLU A 64 3.01 -13.01 -6.55
C GLU A 64 3.77 -11.88 -7.27
N ILE A 65 3.95 -10.74 -6.62
CA ILE A 65 4.68 -9.60 -7.21
C ILE A 65 6.19 -9.88 -7.29
N MET A 66 6.78 -10.49 -6.27
CA MET A 66 8.23 -10.76 -6.22
C MET A 66 8.65 -12.01 -7.01
N LEU A 67 7.70 -12.88 -7.37
CA LEU A 67 7.93 -14.11 -8.14
C LEU A 67 8.66 -13.84 -9.46
N ILE A 68 8.37 -12.73 -10.15
CA ILE A 68 9.04 -12.43 -11.42
C ILE A 68 10.54 -12.15 -11.23
N ALA A 69 10.94 -11.51 -10.13
CA ALA A 69 12.35 -11.19 -9.87
C ALA A 69 13.21 -12.46 -9.75
N VAL A 70 12.67 -13.56 -9.21
CA VAL A 70 13.36 -14.85 -9.07
C VAL A 70 13.21 -15.76 -10.29
N VAL A 71 12.11 -15.63 -11.04
CA VAL A 71 11.84 -16.45 -12.24
C VAL A 71 12.51 -15.87 -13.50
N SER A 72 12.73 -14.56 -13.57
CA SER A 72 13.24 -13.85 -14.76
C SER A 72 14.52 -14.45 -15.37
N PRO A 73 15.58 -14.77 -14.60
CA PRO A 73 16.81 -15.33 -15.18
C PRO A 73 16.59 -16.71 -15.82
N VAL A 74 15.70 -17.51 -15.23
CA VAL A 74 15.43 -18.89 -15.71
C VAL A 74 14.60 -18.88 -16.99
N ILE A 75 13.58 -18.01 -17.07
CA ILE A 75 12.78 -17.89 -18.30
C ILE A 75 13.55 -17.25 -19.44
N ARG A 76 14.53 -16.37 -19.13
CA ARG A 76 15.46 -15.83 -20.12
C ARG A 76 16.26 -16.95 -20.77
N CYS A 77 16.75 -17.89 -19.98
CA CYS A 77 17.48 -19.05 -20.45
C CYS A 77 16.62 -20.05 -21.24
N GLU A 78 15.44 -20.39 -20.73
CA GLU A 78 14.52 -21.36 -21.35
C GLU A 78 14.10 -20.90 -22.76
N TRP A 79 13.71 -19.64 -22.91
CA TRP A 79 13.15 -19.11 -24.15
C TRP A 79 14.10 -18.19 -24.92
N GLN A 80 15.38 -18.12 -24.51
CA GLN A 80 16.43 -17.29 -25.13
C GLN A 80 15.98 -15.84 -25.36
N LEU A 81 15.40 -15.24 -24.33
CA LEU A 81 14.74 -13.93 -24.42
C LEU A 81 15.73 -12.77 -24.42
N GLU A 82 15.41 -11.73 -25.19
CA GLU A 82 16.09 -10.44 -25.15
C GLU A 82 15.72 -9.64 -23.88
N ASN A 83 16.55 -8.67 -23.51
CA ASN A 83 16.36 -7.90 -22.27
C ASN A 83 14.99 -7.17 -22.23
N TRP A 84 14.53 -6.64 -23.36
CA TRP A 84 13.23 -5.96 -23.42
C TRP A 84 12.05 -6.94 -23.30
N GLN A 85 12.21 -8.20 -23.72
CA GLN A 85 11.19 -9.23 -23.56
C GLN A 85 11.04 -9.62 -22.08
N VAL A 86 12.13 -9.69 -21.33
CA VAL A 86 12.07 -9.91 -19.88
C VAL A 86 11.42 -8.72 -19.18
N ALA A 87 11.76 -7.49 -19.59
CA ALA A 87 11.15 -6.26 -19.06
C ALA A 87 9.65 -6.20 -19.33
N LEU A 88 9.25 -6.60 -20.53
CA LEU A 88 7.85 -6.59 -20.97
C LEU A 88 6.95 -7.44 -20.07
N VAL A 89 7.41 -8.61 -19.60
CA VAL A 89 6.63 -9.46 -18.68
C VAL A 89 6.23 -8.66 -17.44
N THR A 90 7.22 -8.04 -16.80
CA THR A 90 7.02 -7.30 -15.54
C THR A 90 6.15 -6.05 -15.77
N THR A 91 6.42 -5.32 -16.85
CA THR A 91 5.63 -4.14 -17.23
C THR A 91 4.16 -4.50 -17.49
N MET A 92 3.90 -5.63 -18.16
CA MET A 92 2.54 -6.06 -18.46
C MET A 92 1.75 -6.51 -17.21
N VAL A 93 2.42 -7.06 -16.20
CA VAL A 93 1.78 -7.30 -14.88
C VAL A 93 1.33 -5.99 -14.25
N PHE A 94 2.18 -4.96 -14.24
CA PHE A 94 1.82 -3.66 -13.69
C PHE A 94 0.77 -2.93 -14.55
N PHE A 95 0.77 -3.13 -15.86
CA PHE A 95 -0.29 -2.64 -16.75
C PHE A 95 -1.65 -3.25 -16.38
N GLY A 96 -1.71 -4.58 -16.22
CA GLY A 96 -2.92 -5.26 -15.74
C GLY A 96 -3.38 -4.73 -14.39
N TYR A 97 -2.44 -4.51 -13.45
CA TYR A 97 -2.73 -3.91 -12.15
C TYR A 97 -3.35 -2.51 -12.31
N MET A 98 -2.73 -1.64 -13.11
CA MET A 98 -3.17 -0.26 -13.32
C MET A 98 -4.61 -0.18 -13.84
N VAL A 99 -4.94 -0.96 -14.87
CA VAL A 99 -6.28 -0.93 -15.48
C VAL A 99 -7.34 -1.46 -14.50
N PHE A 100 -7.04 -2.57 -13.82
CA PHE A 100 -8.03 -3.21 -12.93
C PHE A 100 -8.11 -2.58 -11.54
N SER A 101 -7.12 -1.79 -11.10
CA SER A 101 -7.17 -1.13 -9.79
C SER A 101 -8.31 -0.11 -9.71
N ILE A 102 -8.53 0.70 -10.77
CA ILE A 102 -9.68 1.60 -10.84
C ILE A 102 -10.98 0.80 -10.90
N PHE A 103 -11.01 -0.24 -11.74
CA PHE A 103 -12.19 -1.09 -11.91
C PHE A 103 -12.63 -1.76 -10.60
N PHE A 104 -11.71 -2.42 -9.89
CA PHE A 104 -12.00 -3.05 -8.60
C PHE A 104 -12.23 -2.04 -7.48
N GLY A 105 -11.63 -0.84 -7.54
CA GLY A 105 -11.97 0.25 -6.62
C GLY A 105 -13.44 0.67 -6.73
N LEU A 106 -13.92 0.93 -7.96
CA LEU A 106 -15.33 1.26 -8.23
C LEU A 106 -16.27 0.12 -7.84
N LEU A 107 -15.86 -1.12 -8.11
CA LEU A 107 -16.66 -2.30 -7.80
C LEU A 107 -16.74 -2.54 -6.29
N ALA A 108 -15.67 -2.25 -5.54
CA ALA A 108 -15.61 -2.39 -4.09
C ALA A 108 -16.51 -1.37 -3.38
N ASP A 109 -16.58 -0.15 -3.90
CA ASP A 109 -17.50 0.87 -3.38
C ASP A 109 -18.97 0.56 -3.69
N ARG A 110 -19.26 -0.17 -4.76
CA ARG A 110 -20.63 -0.55 -5.12
C ARG A 110 -21.13 -1.83 -4.46
N TYR A 111 -20.29 -2.87 -4.42
CA TYR A 111 -20.71 -4.22 -4.02
C TYR A 111 -20.19 -4.68 -2.66
N GLY A 112 -19.20 -3.98 -2.11
CA GLY A 112 -18.55 -4.28 -0.83
C GLY A 112 -17.09 -4.68 -0.99
N ARG A 113 -16.25 -4.25 -0.05
CA ARG A 113 -14.79 -4.40 -0.11
C ARG A 113 -14.39 -5.86 0.07
N TRP A 114 -15.07 -6.58 0.97
CA TRP A 114 -14.80 -8.00 1.23
C TRP A 114 -15.08 -8.86 0.00
N LYS A 115 -16.20 -8.63 -0.70
CA LYS A 115 -16.56 -9.43 -1.89
C LYS A 115 -15.55 -9.26 -3.01
N ILE A 116 -15.09 -8.02 -3.24
CA ILE A 116 -14.13 -7.75 -4.31
C ILE A 116 -12.77 -8.32 -3.97
N LEU A 117 -12.33 -8.24 -2.71
CA LEU A 117 -11.12 -8.91 -2.25
C LEU A 117 -11.20 -10.43 -2.47
N PHE A 118 -12.32 -11.07 -2.14
CA PHE A 118 -12.52 -12.50 -2.37
C PHE A 118 -12.43 -12.87 -3.86
N ILE A 119 -13.14 -12.13 -4.73
CA ILE A 119 -13.13 -12.35 -6.18
C ILE A 119 -11.72 -12.15 -6.76
N SER A 120 -11.00 -11.13 -6.30
CA SER A 120 -9.66 -10.82 -6.79
C SER A 120 -8.65 -11.89 -6.43
N PHE A 121 -8.72 -12.46 -5.23
CA PHE A 121 -7.89 -13.59 -4.81
C PHE A 121 -8.21 -14.86 -5.60
N LEU A 122 -9.49 -15.14 -5.86
CA LEU A 122 -9.89 -16.29 -6.69
C LEU A 122 -9.36 -16.14 -8.13
N TRP A 123 -9.50 -14.95 -8.71
CA TRP A 123 -8.96 -14.62 -10.03
C TRP A 123 -7.44 -14.76 -10.07
N GLY A 124 -6.74 -14.13 -9.12
CA GLY A 124 -5.27 -14.15 -9.04
C GLY A 124 -4.73 -15.57 -8.88
N ALA A 125 -5.30 -16.38 -7.97
CA ALA A 125 -4.89 -17.76 -7.75
C ALA A 125 -5.11 -18.64 -8.98
N TYR A 126 -6.25 -18.48 -9.67
CA TYR A 126 -6.55 -19.22 -10.89
C TYR A 126 -5.54 -18.95 -12.01
N PHE A 127 -5.30 -17.67 -12.33
CA PHE A 127 -4.35 -17.30 -13.40
C PHE A 127 -2.88 -17.54 -13.01
N SER A 128 -2.53 -17.44 -11.72
CA SER A 128 -1.20 -17.78 -11.23
C SER A 128 -0.93 -19.27 -11.44
N LEU A 129 -1.85 -20.13 -11.03
CA LEU A 129 -1.73 -21.57 -11.27
C LEU A 129 -1.66 -21.90 -12.77
N LEU A 130 -2.52 -21.27 -13.59
CA LEU A 130 -2.54 -21.46 -15.03
C LEU A 130 -1.23 -21.03 -15.70
N THR A 131 -0.54 -20.02 -15.16
CA THR A 131 0.77 -19.56 -15.63
C THR A 131 1.82 -20.68 -15.59
N SER A 132 1.73 -21.61 -14.63
CA SER A 132 2.64 -22.76 -14.54
C SER A 132 2.55 -23.73 -15.72
N PHE A 133 1.44 -23.69 -16.47
CA PHE A 133 1.19 -24.51 -17.66
C PHE A 133 1.44 -23.76 -18.97
N SER A 134 2.02 -22.56 -18.92
CA SER A 134 2.29 -21.77 -20.11
C SER A 134 3.23 -22.51 -21.09
N PRO A 135 2.79 -22.77 -22.33
CA PRO A 135 3.59 -23.48 -23.33
C PRO A 135 4.56 -22.56 -24.08
N SER A 136 4.32 -21.25 -24.06
CA SER A 136 5.11 -20.26 -24.80
C SER A 136 5.21 -18.95 -24.02
N TYR A 137 6.19 -18.13 -24.39
CA TYR A 137 6.41 -16.81 -23.81
C TYR A 137 5.18 -15.89 -23.91
N ILE A 138 4.48 -15.86 -25.06
CA ILE A 138 3.30 -14.99 -25.24
C ILE A 138 2.18 -15.39 -24.28
N TRP A 139 1.92 -16.69 -24.15
CA TRP A 139 0.96 -17.20 -23.16
C TRP A 139 1.38 -16.85 -21.73
N PHE A 140 2.67 -16.93 -21.42
CA PHE A 140 3.19 -16.54 -20.11
C PHE A 140 2.95 -15.06 -19.82
N VAL A 141 3.27 -14.14 -20.76
CA VAL A 141 3.00 -12.70 -20.62
C VAL A 141 1.52 -12.42 -20.41
N PHE A 142 0.65 -13.04 -21.21
CA PHE A 142 -0.80 -12.86 -21.09
C PHE A 142 -1.32 -13.32 -19.72
N LEU A 143 -0.96 -14.53 -19.28
CA LEU A 143 -1.39 -15.07 -18.00
C LEU A 143 -0.85 -14.24 -16.82
N ARG A 144 0.39 -13.75 -16.91
CA ARG A 144 0.98 -12.83 -15.93
C ARG A 144 0.27 -11.49 -15.88
N THR A 145 -0.16 -10.97 -17.03
CA THR A 145 -1.00 -9.76 -17.10
C THR A 145 -2.29 -9.97 -16.32
N MET A 146 -2.95 -11.13 -16.52
CA MET A 146 -4.17 -11.48 -15.80
C MET A 146 -3.96 -11.68 -14.29
N VAL A 147 -2.80 -12.18 -13.87
CA VAL A 147 -2.41 -12.19 -12.44
C VAL A 147 -2.33 -10.76 -11.91
N GLY A 148 -1.68 -9.85 -12.64
CA GLY A 148 -1.62 -8.43 -12.30
C GLY A 148 -3.01 -7.78 -12.13
N CYS A 149 -3.95 -8.13 -13.03
CA CYS A 149 -5.35 -7.71 -12.90
C CYS A 149 -5.96 -8.16 -11.56
N GLY A 150 -5.77 -9.43 -11.17
CA GLY A 150 -6.26 -9.97 -9.89
C GLY A 150 -5.60 -9.33 -8.66
N VAL A 151 -4.29 -9.14 -8.71
CA VAL A 151 -3.51 -8.56 -7.60
C VAL A 151 -3.95 -7.13 -7.28
N SER A 152 -4.48 -6.37 -8.25
CA SER A 152 -4.97 -5.01 -8.02
C SER A 152 -6.09 -4.92 -6.97
N GLY A 153 -6.92 -5.96 -6.84
CA GLY A 153 -7.98 -6.04 -5.83
C GLY A 153 -7.49 -6.32 -4.41
N HIS A 154 -6.23 -6.76 -4.23
CA HIS A 154 -5.66 -7.00 -2.89
C HIS A 154 -5.51 -5.73 -2.06
N SER A 155 -5.43 -4.57 -2.71
CA SER A 155 -5.43 -3.24 -2.08
C SER A 155 -6.64 -3.00 -1.17
N GLN A 156 -7.79 -3.63 -1.47
CA GLN A 156 -8.99 -3.58 -0.63
C GLN A 156 -8.75 -4.17 0.77
N GLY A 157 -7.79 -5.08 0.89
CA GLY A 157 -7.44 -5.68 2.17
C GLY A 157 -6.80 -4.68 3.14
N LEU A 158 -6.05 -3.69 2.64
CA LEU A 158 -5.55 -2.60 3.48
C LEU A 158 -6.71 -1.71 3.96
N ILE A 159 -7.65 -1.40 3.07
CA ILE A 159 -8.82 -0.55 3.38
C ILE A 159 -9.65 -1.20 4.49
N ILE A 160 -9.95 -2.49 4.37
CA ILE A 160 -10.66 -3.26 5.40
C ILE A 160 -9.95 -3.16 6.76
N LYS A 161 -8.61 -3.31 6.82
CA LYS A 161 -7.86 -3.12 8.08
C LYS A 161 -8.10 -1.73 8.65
N THR A 162 -7.98 -0.68 7.84
CA THR A 162 -8.15 0.70 8.32
C THR A 162 -9.56 0.98 8.84
N GLU A 163 -10.59 0.37 8.25
CA GLU A 163 -12.00 0.60 8.62
C GLU A 163 -12.38 -0.07 9.94
N PHE A 164 -11.79 -1.23 10.25
CA PHE A 164 -12.04 -1.94 11.51
C PHE A 164 -11.13 -1.48 12.66
N LEU A 165 -9.95 -0.92 12.39
CA LEU A 165 -9.04 -0.52 13.47
C LEU A 165 -9.46 0.80 14.14
N PRO A 166 -9.38 0.90 15.49
CA PRO A 166 -9.54 2.18 16.19
C PRO A 166 -8.40 3.16 15.89
N THR A 167 -8.71 4.47 15.87
CA THR A 167 -7.80 5.55 15.46
C THR A 167 -6.46 5.52 16.19
N LYS A 168 -6.47 5.26 17.51
CA LYS A 168 -5.27 5.17 18.36
C LYS A 168 -4.26 4.10 17.91
N TYR A 169 -4.72 3.00 17.34
CA TYR A 169 -3.87 1.84 16.98
C TYR A 169 -3.51 1.80 15.49
N ARG A 170 -4.20 2.56 14.63
CA ARG A 170 -3.95 2.61 13.18
C ARG A 170 -2.49 2.95 12.86
N GLY A 171 -1.94 3.96 13.54
CA GLY A 171 -0.56 4.44 13.32
C GLY A 171 0.55 3.42 13.64
N TYR A 172 0.25 2.37 14.41
CA TYR A 172 1.20 1.31 14.74
C TYR A 172 0.97 0.04 13.91
N MET A 173 -0.29 -0.37 13.76
CA MET A 173 -0.66 -1.61 13.09
C MET A 173 -0.49 -1.57 11.56
N LEU A 174 -0.70 -0.41 10.93
CA LEU A 174 -0.49 -0.28 9.49
C LEU A 174 0.99 -0.44 9.10
N PRO A 175 1.97 0.25 9.74
CA PRO A 175 3.38 -0.05 9.50
C PRO A 175 3.78 -1.48 9.88
N LEU A 176 3.19 -2.04 10.95
CA LEU A 176 3.46 -3.43 11.35
C LEU A 176 3.01 -4.44 10.29
N SER A 177 2.02 -4.09 9.47
CA SER A 177 1.56 -4.96 8.36
C SER A 177 2.66 -5.22 7.32
N GLN A 178 3.71 -4.38 7.24
CA GLN A 178 4.86 -4.61 6.36
C GLN A 178 5.64 -5.88 6.71
N VAL A 179 5.55 -6.35 7.94
CA VAL A 179 6.18 -7.61 8.34
C VAL A 179 5.66 -8.78 7.49
N PHE A 180 4.38 -8.77 7.12
CA PHE A 180 3.80 -9.77 6.25
C PHE A 180 4.29 -9.66 4.80
N TRP A 181 4.50 -8.44 4.31
CA TRP A 181 5.08 -8.23 2.98
C TRP A 181 6.50 -8.78 2.89
N LEU A 182 7.33 -8.52 3.91
CA LEU A 182 8.65 -9.14 4.00
C LEU A 182 8.54 -10.66 4.04
N ALA A 183 7.66 -11.19 4.90
CA ALA A 183 7.51 -12.63 5.07
C ALA A 183 7.19 -13.31 3.72
N GLY A 184 6.32 -12.72 2.90
CA GLY A 184 6.05 -13.20 1.54
C GLY A 184 7.26 -13.10 0.61
N SER A 185 7.98 -11.98 0.64
CA SER A 185 9.18 -11.75 -0.17
C SER A 185 10.30 -12.74 0.15
N LEU A 186 10.57 -12.97 1.44
CA LEU A 186 11.55 -13.96 1.89
C LEU A 186 11.10 -15.40 1.60
N LEU A 187 9.80 -15.68 1.78
CA LEU A 187 9.24 -17.00 1.48
C LEU A 187 9.42 -17.35 0.00
N ILE A 188 9.14 -16.42 -0.93
CA ILE A 188 9.31 -16.73 -2.35
C ILE A 188 10.78 -16.86 -2.76
N ILE A 189 11.69 -16.04 -2.22
CA ILE A 189 13.14 -16.16 -2.49
C ILE A 189 13.69 -17.48 -1.90
N GLY A 190 13.27 -17.84 -0.69
CA GLY A 190 13.65 -19.11 -0.04
C GLY A 190 13.08 -20.34 -0.76
N LEU A 191 11.84 -20.28 -1.23
CA LEU A 191 11.28 -21.34 -2.07
C LEU A 191 12.01 -21.43 -3.41
N ALA A 192 12.34 -20.30 -4.03
CA ALA A 192 13.06 -20.26 -5.30
C ALA A 192 14.44 -20.92 -5.21
N SER A 193 15.19 -20.69 -4.13
CA SER A 193 16.54 -21.25 -3.95
C SER A 193 16.57 -22.78 -3.87
N VAL A 194 15.46 -23.41 -3.46
CA VAL A 194 15.33 -24.87 -3.36
C VAL A 194 14.62 -25.46 -4.57
N VAL A 195 13.50 -24.86 -4.99
CA VAL A 195 12.59 -25.44 -5.98
C VAL A 195 13.09 -25.25 -7.41
N ILE A 196 13.66 -24.08 -7.75
CA ILE A 196 14.17 -23.82 -9.10
C ILE A 196 15.27 -24.83 -9.50
N PRO A 197 16.34 -25.07 -8.70
CA PRO A 197 17.39 -25.99 -9.09
C PRO A 197 16.99 -27.47 -9.04
N THR A 198 15.94 -27.84 -8.29
CA THR A 198 15.54 -29.25 -8.12
C THR A 198 14.48 -29.70 -9.12
N VAL A 199 13.39 -28.93 -9.26
CA VAL A 199 12.21 -29.32 -10.03
C VAL A 199 11.78 -28.26 -11.06
N GLY A 200 12.40 -27.07 -11.05
CA GLY A 200 12.19 -26.02 -12.03
C GLY A 200 11.13 -24.98 -11.65
N TRP A 201 11.13 -23.87 -12.41
CA TRP A 201 10.32 -22.68 -12.13
C TRP A 201 8.81 -22.90 -12.21
N ARG A 202 8.34 -23.86 -13.03
CA ARG A 202 6.90 -24.17 -13.15
C ARG A 202 6.31 -24.67 -11.84
N TRP A 203 7.06 -25.49 -11.10
CA TRP A 203 6.65 -25.96 -9.77
C TRP A 203 6.71 -24.86 -8.71
N LEU A 204 7.68 -23.94 -8.81
CA LEU A 204 7.74 -22.77 -7.94
C LEU A 204 6.44 -21.95 -8.02
N ILE A 205 5.93 -21.70 -9.24
CA ILE A 205 4.67 -20.97 -9.43
C ILE A 205 3.50 -21.71 -8.76
N ARG A 206 3.40 -23.03 -8.94
CA ARG A 206 2.32 -23.83 -8.31
C ARG A 206 2.35 -23.74 -6.79
N ILE A 207 3.52 -23.86 -6.19
CA ILE A 207 3.70 -23.76 -4.74
C ILE A 207 3.39 -22.33 -4.28
N ALA A 208 3.80 -21.32 -5.04
CA ALA A 208 3.56 -19.92 -4.72
C ALA A 208 2.07 -19.54 -4.71
N SER A 209 1.23 -20.21 -5.50
CA SER A 209 -0.23 -19.99 -5.49
C SER A 209 -0.95 -20.58 -4.26
N ILE A 210 -0.34 -21.52 -3.53
CA ILE A 210 -0.99 -22.25 -2.42
C ILE A 210 -1.44 -21.33 -1.27
N PRO A 211 -0.62 -20.41 -0.75
CA PRO A 211 -1.06 -19.49 0.31
C PRO A 211 -2.27 -18.65 -0.10
N GLY A 212 -2.32 -18.21 -1.36
CA GLY A 212 -3.48 -17.50 -1.91
C GLY A 212 -4.76 -18.34 -1.87
N ILE A 213 -4.68 -19.62 -2.25
CA ILE A 213 -5.81 -20.56 -2.24
C ILE A 213 -6.30 -20.82 -0.80
N ILE A 214 -5.39 -20.98 0.16
CA ILE A 214 -5.73 -21.18 1.58
C ILE A 214 -6.49 -19.95 2.13
N LEU A 215 -6.08 -18.75 1.74
CA LEU A 215 -6.71 -17.51 2.20
C LEU A 215 -8.14 -17.32 1.71
N ILE A 216 -8.49 -17.86 0.55
CA ILE A 216 -9.87 -17.85 0.03
C ILE A 216 -10.83 -18.51 1.05
N ILE A 217 -10.39 -19.58 1.73
CA ILE A 217 -11.17 -20.25 2.79
C ILE A 217 -11.23 -19.36 4.03
N ALA A 218 -10.12 -18.72 4.40
CA ALA A 218 -10.02 -17.86 5.58
C ALA A 218 -10.93 -16.60 5.48
N PHE A 219 -11.24 -16.11 4.28
CA PHE A 219 -12.12 -14.97 4.10
C PHE A 219 -13.55 -15.19 4.57
N LYS A 220 -14.02 -16.44 4.73
CA LYS A 220 -15.33 -16.74 5.33
C LYS A 220 -15.45 -16.22 6.78
N PHE A 221 -14.33 -16.01 7.47
CA PHE A 221 -14.31 -15.53 8.86
C PHE A 221 -14.31 -14.00 8.99
N ILE A 222 -14.20 -13.27 7.87
CA ILE A 222 -14.13 -11.81 7.89
C ILE A 222 -15.49 -11.24 7.48
N PRO A 223 -16.14 -10.45 8.35
CA PRO A 223 -17.38 -9.77 7.98
C PRO A 223 -17.10 -8.59 7.05
N GLU A 224 -18.13 -8.20 6.28
CA GLU A 224 -18.10 -6.94 5.54
C GLU A 224 -18.00 -5.75 6.51
N SER A 225 -17.40 -4.65 6.03
CA SER A 225 -17.20 -3.46 6.85
C SER A 225 -18.52 -2.84 7.33
N ALA A 226 -18.57 -2.51 8.63
CA ALA A 226 -19.69 -1.75 9.21
C ALA A 226 -19.85 -0.37 8.55
N ARG A 227 -18.74 0.28 8.16
CA ARG A 227 -18.76 1.57 7.45
C ARG A 227 -19.40 1.45 6.08
N PHE A 228 -19.09 0.37 5.35
CA PHE A 228 -19.72 0.07 4.05
C PHE A 228 -21.23 -0.16 4.20
N ASN A 229 -21.62 -1.01 5.15
CA ASN A 229 -23.03 -1.35 5.38
C ASN A 229 -23.87 -0.12 5.76
N VAL A 230 -23.31 0.78 6.57
CA VAL A 230 -23.94 2.08 6.88
C VAL A 230 -24.05 2.95 5.63
N SER A 231 -22.98 3.11 4.84
CA SER A 231 -23.02 3.94 3.63
C SER A 231 -23.99 3.44 2.53
N THR A 232 -24.38 2.18 2.59
CA THR A 232 -25.35 1.56 1.66
C THR A 232 -26.77 1.54 2.20
N GLY A 233 -27.01 2.14 3.38
CA GLY A 233 -28.31 2.18 4.06
C GLY A 233 -28.69 0.89 4.79
N ASN A 234 -27.79 -0.10 4.85
CA ASN A 234 -28.01 -1.37 5.53
C ASN A 234 -27.56 -1.31 7.01
N THR A 235 -28.25 -0.49 7.79
CA THR A 235 -27.96 -0.24 9.21
C THR A 235 -28.06 -1.49 10.08
N GLN A 236 -28.97 -2.43 9.76
CA GLN A 236 -29.11 -3.70 10.49
C GLN A 236 -27.88 -4.58 10.34
N ALA A 237 -27.35 -4.73 9.11
CA ALA A 237 -26.13 -5.49 8.88
C ALA A 237 -24.91 -4.85 9.57
N ALA A 238 -24.83 -3.51 9.56
CA ALA A 238 -23.77 -2.79 10.27
C ALA A 238 -23.80 -3.03 11.79
N LEU A 239 -24.98 -2.97 12.41
CA LEU A 239 -25.16 -3.28 13.83
C LEU A 239 -24.77 -4.73 14.15
N ALA A 240 -25.21 -5.68 13.33
CA ALA A 240 -24.84 -7.09 13.51
C ALA A 240 -23.32 -7.33 13.45
N THR A 241 -22.62 -6.62 12.55
CA THR A 241 -21.15 -6.64 12.49
C THR A 241 -20.53 -6.06 13.75
N LEU A 242 -20.99 -4.88 14.21
CA LEU A 242 -20.45 -4.24 15.42
C LEU A 242 -20.70 -5.09 16.68
N GLU A 243 -21.89 -5.68 16.82
CA GLU A 243 -22.22 -6.60 17.91
C GLU A 243 -21.36 -7.87 17.88
N HIS A 244 -21.04 -8.39 16.68
CA HIS A 244 -20.12 -9.52 16.55
C HIS A 244 -18.71 -9.16 17.04
N ILE A 245 -18.22 -7.97 16.70
CA ILE A 245 -16.92 -7.46 17.16
C ILE A 245 -16.93 -7.26 18.68
N ALA A 246 -17.99 -6.65 19.22
CA ALA A 246 -18.16 -6.43 20.66
C ALA A 246 -18.15 -7.76 21.43
N ARG A 247 -18.89 -8.78 20.95
CA ARG A 247 -18.89 -10.13 21.53
C ARG A 247 -17.50 -10.78 21.52
N MET A 248 -16.76 -10.71 20.41
CA MET A 248 -15.44 -11.31 20.32
C MET A 248 -14.39 -10.58 21.18
N ASN A 249 -14.52 -9.26 21.31
CA ASN A 249 -13.66 -8.46 22.17
C ASN A 249 -14.08 -8.46 23.64
N ARG A 250 -15.22 -9.08 23.98
CA ARG A 250 -15.85 -9.04 25.32
C ARG A 250 -16.07 -7.59 25.78
N SER A 251 -16.52 -6.75 24.87
CA SER A 251 -16.82 -5.33 25.10
C SER A 251 -18.31 -5.05 24.89
N VAL A 252 -18.72 -3.82 25.18
CA VAL A 252 -20.12 -3.38 25.14
C VAL A 252 -20.32 -2.40 23.98
N MET A 253 -21.50 -2.44 23.37
CA MET A 253 -21.90 -1.44 22.38
C MET A 253 -22.24 -0.10 23.07
N PRO A 254 -21.97 1.05 22.44
CA PRO A 254 -22.46 2.34 22.93
C PRO A 254 -23.99 2.43 22.89
N ASP A 255 -24.56 3.17 23.84
CA ASP A 255 -26.00 3.43 23.89
C ASP A 255 -26.42 4.36 22.75
N GLY A 256 -27.43 3.97 21.96
CA GLY A 256 -28.10 4.89 21.04
C GLY A 256 -28.54 4.30 19.71
N LYS A 257 -28.91 5.18 18.77
CA LYS A 257 -29.15 4.82 17.37
C LYS A 257 -27.93 5.17 16.52
N LEU A 258 -27.57 4.27 15.61
CA LEU A 258 -26.50 4.46 14.64
C LEU A 258 -26.94 5.51 13.61
N VAL A 259 -26.15 6.58 13.46
CA VAL A 259 -26.43 7.66 12.50
C VAL A 259 -25.34 7.73 11.44
N GLU A 260 -25.76 7.99 10.19
CA GLU A 260 -24.88 8.21 9.04
C GLU A 260 -24.25 9.61 9.07
N PRO A 261 -22.92 9.74 8.88
CA PRO A 261 -22.34 11.05 8.59
C PRO A 261 -22.78 11.54 7.19
N VAL A 262 -23.05 12.83 7.05
CA VAL A 262 -23.52 13.47 5.81
C VAL A 262 -22.45 13.39 4.71
N LEU A 263 -22.86 12.95 3.51
CA LEU A 263 -22.00 12.81 2.33
C LEU A 263 -21.58 14.20 1.79
N VAL A 264 -20.29 14.48 1.71
CA VAL A 264 -19.76 15.71 1.07
C VAL A 264 -19.36 15.45 -0.39
N SER A 265 -19.54 16.48 -1.23
CA SER A 265 -19.39 16.49 -2.68
C SER A 265 -17.99 16.17 -3.22
N VAL A 266 -17.99 15.61 -4.43
CA VAL A 266 -17.00 14.72 -5.07
C VAL A 266 -15.95 15.47 -5.94
N ALA A 267 -15.89 16.80 -5.87
CA ALA A 267 -15.28 17.61 -6.94
C ALA A 267 -13.81 18.07 -6.73
N CYS A 268 -13.29 18.24 -5.50
CA CYS A 268 -11.90 18.72 -5.30
C CYS A 268 -10.87 17.56 -5.08
N LEU A 269 -11.16 16.28 -5.43
CA LEU A 269 -10.29 15.12 -5.11
C LEU A 269 -9.18 14.79 -6.12
N PHE A 270 -9.09 15.50 -7.26
CA PHE A 270 -8.12 15.22 -8.33
C PHE A 270 -7.12 16.38 -8.51
N HIS A 271 -6.28 16.63 -7.51
CA HIS A 271 -5.11 17.49 -7.71
C HIS A 271 -3.86 16.64 -7.95
N SER A 272 -3.32 16.74 -9.18
CA SER A 272 -2.08 16.16 -9.74
C SER A 272 -1.23 15.29 -8.79
N GLU A 273 -1.54 14.00 -8.71
CA GLU A 273 -0.84 13.01 -7.86
C GLU A 273 0.45 12.43 -8.47
N SER A 274 1.32 13.29 -9.01
CA SER A 274 2.57 12.86 -9.66
C SER A 274 3.63 12.31 -8.68
N TRP A 275 3.48 12.54 -7.37
CA TRP A 275 4.51 12.23 -6.36
C TRP A 275 4.69 10.73 -6.10
N GLY A 276 3.61 9.94 -6.15
CA GLY A 276 3.67 8.51 -5.86
C GLY A 276 4.31 7.67 -6.98
N LEU A 277 4.37 8.21 -8.20
CA LEU A 277 4.96 7.57 -9.37
C LEU A 277 6.44 7.22 -9.15
N GLY A 278 7.23 8.17 -8.66
CA GLY A 278 8.65 7.93 -8.46
C GLY A 278 8.96 7.01 -7.28
N ILE A 279 8.08 6.95 -6.26
CA ILE A 279 8.23 6.01 -5.14
C ILE A 279 8.04 4.57 -5.63
N SER A 280 7.03 4.32 -6.45
CA SER A 280 6.82 3.00 -7.05
C SER A 280 7.92 2.64 -8.05
N PHE A 281 8.38 3.60 -8.85
CA PHE A 281 9.54 3.42 -9.73
C PHE A 281 10.80 3.01 -8.95
N ALA A 282 11.13 3.72 -7.86
CA ALA A 282 12.27 3.40 -7.01
C ALA A 282 12.11 2.03 -6.33
N TYR A 283 10.90 1.70 -5.85
CA TYR A 283 10.60 0.42 -5.20
C TYR A 283 10.83 -0.78 -6.10
N TYR A 284 10.07 -0.88 -7.17
CA TYR A 284 10.20 -2.03 -8.08
C TYR A 284 11.50 -1.98 -8.87
N GLY A 285 12.01 -0.78 -9.17
CA GLY A 285 13.31 -0.58 -9.81
C GLY A 285 14.47 -1.13 -8.98
N ALA A 286 14.53 -0.81 -7.67
CA ALA A 286 15.56 -1.33 -6.77
C ALA A 286 15.53 -2.86 -6.68
N ILE A 287 14.32 -3.46 -6.63
CA ILE A 287 14.15 -4.91 -6.56
C ILE A 287 14.68 -5.59 -7.81
N LEU A 288 14.24 -5.13 -8.98
CA LEU A 288 14.64 -5.70 -10.27
C LEU A 288 16.11 -5.42 -10.57
N ALA A 289 16.60 -4.22 -10.22
CA ALA A 289 18.01 -3.86 -10.39
C ALA A 289 18.90 -4.72 -9.49
N SER A 290 18.49 -5.05 -8.27
CA SER A 290 19.22 -5.96 -7.38
C SER A 290 19.32 -7.36 -8.00
N ALA A 291 18.22 -7.88 -8.54
CA ALA A 291 18.19 -9.18 -9.20
C ALA A 291 19.10 -9.21 -10.44
N GLU A 292 19.04 -8.19 -11.30
CA GLU A 292 19.89 -8.10 -12.49
C GLU A 292 21.38 -7.88 -12.18
N LEU A 293 21.68 -7.09 -11.15
CA LEU A 293 23.04 -6.86 -10.71
C LEU A 293 23.73 -8.17 -10.29
N LEU A 294 22.97 -9.06 -9.64
CA LEU A 294 23.43 -10.39 -9.23
C LEU A 294 23.50 -11.36 -10.42
N GLU A 295 22.52 -11.34 -11.32
CA GLU A 295 22.50 -12.21 -12.50
C GLU A 295 23.72 -11.99 -13.39
N ARG A 296 24.10 -10.73 -13.59
CA ARG A 296 25.19 -10.33 -14.49
C ARG A 296 26.57 -10.32 -13.83
N ASP A 297 26.64 -10.68 -12.55
CA ASP A 297 27.89 -10.69 -11.78
C ASP A 297 28.68 -9.38 -11.95
N LEU A 298 27.97 -8.24 -11.97
CA LEU A 298 28.56 -6.91 -12.11
C LEU A 298 29.32 -6.48 -10.85
N VAL A 299 29.68 -7.45 -9.99
CA VAL A 299 30.56 -7.28 -8.85
C VAL A 299 31.91 -6.86 -9.39
N CYS A 300 32.31 -5.67 -8.98
CA CYS A 300 33.54 -5.05 -9.40
C CYS A 300 34.75 -5.97 -9.14
N GLY A 301 35.29 -6.58 -10.20
CA GLY A 301 36.38 -7.56 -10.12
C GLY A 301 36.26 -8.78 -11.04
N SER A 302 35.07 -9.04 -11.61
CA SER A 302 34.83 -10.09 -12.63
C SER A 302 34.85 -9.54 -14.06
N ARG A 303 35.57 -8.43 -14.30
CA ARG A 303 35.92 -8.03 -15.66
C ARG A 303 37.08 -8.93 -16.12
N GLU A 304 36.77 -10.18 -16.43
CA GLU A 304 37.55 -10.82 -17.50
C GLU A 304 37.35 -9.93 -18.73
N PRO A 305 38.43 -9.41 -19.34
CA PRO A 305 38.29 -8.62 -20.54
C PRO A 305 37.76 -9.56 -21.62
N SER A 306 36.46 -9.46 -21.91
CA SER A 306 35.92 -9.90 -23.19
C SER A 306 36.61 -9.05 -24.25
N GLN A 307 37.67 -9.66 -24.78
CA GLN A 307 38.43 -9.37 -25.99
C GLN A 307 37.84 -8.26 -26.86
N GLY A 308 38.21 -7.03 -26.50
CA GLY A 308 38.17 -5.85 -27.35
C GLY A 308 39.58 -5.28 -27.50
N ALA A 309 40.57 -6.12 -27.86
CA ALA A 309 41.85 -5.73 -28.46
C ALA A 309 42.71 -6.97 -28.79
N VAL A 310 42.90 -7.21 -30.08
CA VAL A 310 44.07 -7.84 -30.73
C VAL A 310 44.67 -9.10 -30.09
N ALA A 311 44.31 -10.25 -30.63
CA ALA A 311 45.21 -11.42 -30.71
C ALA A 311 45.12 -12.01 -32.12
N VAL A 312 46.07 -11.60 -32.97
CA VAL A 312 46.42 -12.34 -34.18
C VAL A 312 47.27 -13.52 -33.73
N ALA A 313 46.72 -14.73 -33.75
CA ALA A 313 47.44 -15.97 -34.05
C ALA A 313 46.49 -17.20 -33.96
N ALA A 314 46.21 -17.75 -35.14
CA ALA A 314 46.06 -19.18 -35.47
C ALA A 314 44.98 -20.05 -34.79
N GLY A 315 44.05 -20.54 -35.63
CA GLY A 315 43.61 -21.95 -35.58
C GLY A 315 42.16 -22.21 -35.18
N ASP A 316 41.30 -22.35 -36.19
CA ASP A 316 40.12 -23.23 -36.27
C ASP A 316 39.10 -23.27 -35.13
N SER A 317 37.98 -22.58 -35.34
CA SER A 317 36.62 -23.16 -35.53
C SER A 317 35.55 -22.16 -35.09
N ALA A 318 34.78 -21.71 -36.08
CA ALA A 318 33.67 -20.80 -35.90
C ALA A 318 32.46 -21.56 -35.31
N GLU A 319 32.27 -21.48 -33.99
CA GLU A 319 31.06 -21.97 -33.33
C GLU A 319 30.47 -20.88 -32.42
N SER A 320 29.43 -20.22 -32.95
CA SER A 320 28.34 -19.50 -32.25
C SER A 320 28.69 -18.58 -31.06
N ARG A 321 28.97 -17.29 -31.32
CA ARG A 321 28.69 -16.23 -30.34
C ARG A 321 27.17 -16.07 -30.19
N SER A 322 26.57 -16.68 -29.17
CA SER A 322 25.15 -16.46 -28.88
C SER A 322 24.93 -15.00 -28.40
N PRO A 323 23.93 -14.28 -28.93
CA PRO A 323 23.62 -12.90 -28.55
C PRO A 323 22.99 -12.76 -27.14
N CYS A 324 22.71 -13.88 -26.45
CA CYS A 324 21.98 -13.91 -25.18
C CYS A 324 22.90 -14.34 -24.03
N HIS A 325 23.20 -13.41 -23.11
CA HIS A 325 23.83 -13.74 -21.82
C HIS A 325 22.78 -14.43 -20.92
N CYS A 326 22.87 -15.74 -20.77
CA CYS A 326 21.98 -16.55 -19.94
C CYS A 326 22.79 -17.17 -18.80
N ARG A 327 22.53 -16.75 -17.55
CA ARG A 327 23.12 -17.31 -16.33
C ARG A 327 22.02 -17.50 -15.29
N PRO A 328 21.72 -18.74 -14.85
CA PRO A 328 20.80 -18.95 -13.73
C PRO A 328 21.43 -18.50 -12.41
N PHE A 329 20.62 -18.14 -11.42
CA PHE A 329 21.10 -17.74 -10.10
C PHE A 329 21.84 -18.88 -9.39
N ALA A 330 23.01 -18.56 -8.85
CA ALA A 330 23.77 -19.42 -7.95
C ALA A 330 23.25 -19.31 -6.51
N ALA A 331 23.62 -20.28 -5.66
CA ALA A 331 23.24 -20.28 -4.24
C ALA A 331 23.73 -19.02 -3.48
N SER A 332 24.86 -18.43 -3.90
CA SER A 332 25.38 -17.16 -3.40
C SER A 332 24.45 -15.97 -3.68
N ASP A 333 23.76 -16.00 -4.82
CA ASP A 333 22.92 -14.92 -5.31
C ASP A 333 21.62 -14.90 -4.51
N TYR A 334 21.02 -16.07 -4.30
CA TYR A 334 19.89 -16.23 -3.38
C TYR A 334 20.23 -15.78 -1.96
N ARG A 335 21.42 -16.12 -1.45
CA ARG A 335 21.88 -15.65 -0.13
C ARG A 335 21.93 -14.12 -0.07
N THR A 336 22.42 -13.48 -1.13
CA THR A 336 22.48 -12.02 -1.23
C THR A 336 21.09 -11.39 -1.33
N MET A 337 20.18 -11.98 -2.10
CA MET A 337 18.78 -11.54 -2.17
C MET A 337 18.09 -11.65 -0.80
N ILE A 338 18.30 -12.75 -0.07
CA ILE A 338 17.74 -12.93 1.29
C ILE A 338 18.27 -11.86 2.24
N ILE A 339 19.60 -11.70 2.32
CA ILE A 339 20.21 -10.73 3.24
C ILE A 339 19.74 -9.31 2.92
N SER A 340 19.78 -8.89 1.65
CA SER A 340 19.34 -7.55 1.26
C SER A 340 17.85 -7.33 1.57
N THR A 341 17.00 -8.34 1.35
CA THR A 341 15.55 -8.25 1.58
C THR A 341 15.20 -8.08 3.07
N VAL A 342 15.98 -8.67 3.98
CA VAL A 342 15.83 -8.43 5.44
C VAL A 342 15.95 -6.94 5.81
N GLY A 343 16.66 -6.15 4.99
CA GLY A 343 16.76 -4.70 5.14
C GLY A 343 15.41 -3.98 5.21
N GLU A 344 14.37 -4.48 4.53
CA GLU A 344 13.04 -3.85 4.51
C GLU A 344 12.39 -3.74 5.90
N ILE A 345 12.69 -4.68 6.82
CA ILE A 345 12.22 -4.59 8.21
C ILE A 345 13.25 -3.91 9.12
N ALA A 346 14.54 -4.14 8.89
CA ALA A 346 15.58 -3.73 9.84
C ALA A 346 15.52 -2.23 10.19
N LEU A 347 15.17 -1.38 9.23
CA LEU A 347 15.02 0.07 9.43
C LEU A 347 13.57 0.53 9.61
N ASN A 348 12.58 -0.38 9.69
CA ASN A 348 11.17 -0.01 9.87
C ASN A 348 10.89 0.67 11.23
N PRO A 349 11.48 0.24 12.38
CA PRO A 349 11.33 0.98 13.64
C PRO A 349 11.88 2.40 13.56
N PHE A 350 12.99 2.60 12.86
CA PHE A 350 13.56 3.93 12.61
C PHE A 350 12.65 4.77 11.70
N ASN A 351 12.01 4.16 10.70
CA ASN A 351 11.00 4.83 9.88
C ASN A 351 9.81 5.28 10.74
N ILE A 352 9.27 4.41 11.61
CA ILE A 352 8.16 4.76 12.52
C ILE A 352 8.56 5.91 13.45
N LEU A 353 9.76 5.87 14.02
CA LEU A 353 10.28 6.95 14.85
C LEU A 353 10.40 8.26 14.05
N GLY A 354 10.95 8.18 12.83
CA GLY A 354 11.05 9.32 11.91
C GLY A 354 9.70 9.95 11.59
N LEU A 355 8.68 9.14 11.29
CA LEU A 355 7.31 9.61 11.02
C LEU A 355 6.66 10.30 12.22
N ASN A 356 6.96 9.83 13.44
CA ASN A 356 6.46 10.41 14.68
C ASN A 356 7.20 11.69 15.06
N LEU A 357 8.51 11.79 14.80
CA LEU A 357 9.32 12.96 15.16
C LEU A 357 9.26 14.05 14.09
N LEU A 358 9.59 13.70 12.84
CA LEU A 358 9.81 14.64 11.74
C LEU A 358 8.54 14.96 10.94
N GLY A 359 7.48 14.15 11.10
CA GLY A 359 6.29 14.24 10.24
C GLY A 359 6.46 13.47 8.93
N ARG A 360 5.38 13.34 8.17
CA ARG A 360 5.34 12.49 6.96
C ARG A 360 6.09 13.14 5.81
N ARG A 361 5.92 14.46 5.61
CA ARG A 361 6.49 15.21 4.48
C ARG A 361 8.01 15.24 4.53
N LEU A 362 8.55 15.65 5.68
CA LEU A 362 10.01 15.76 5.87
C LEU A 362 10.67 14.38 5.88
N SER A 363 10.06 13.39 6.54
CA SER A 363 10.57 12.02 6.56
C SER A 363 10.67 11.45 5.14
N LEU A 364 9.61 11.57 4.34
CA LEU A 364 9.57 11.06 2.96
C LEU A 364 10.65 11.70 2.08
N SER A 365 10.89 13.00 2.22
CA SER A 365 11.92 13.65 1.43
C SER A 365 13.34 13.24 1.84
N ILE A 366 13.61 13.11 3.15
CA ILE A 366 14.92 12.67 3.64
C ILE A 366 15.21 11.25 3.15
N THR A 367 14.25 10.33 3.30
CA THR A 367 14.41 8.94 2.88
C THR A 367 14.56 8.82 1.36
N MET A 368 13.94 9.70 0.56
CA MET A 368 14.19 9.76 -0.89
C MET A 368 15.55 10.33 -1.27
N GLY A 369 16.01 11.38 -0.59
CA GLY A 369 17.37 11.89 -0.78
C GLY A 369 18.43 10.83 -0.46
N CYS A 370 18.25 10.10 0.65
CA CYS A 370 19.11 8.97 1.00
C CYS A 370 19.04 7.85 -0.06
N THR A 371 17.85 7.54 -0.58
CA THR A 371 17.68 6.54 -1.65
C THR A 371 18.47 6.92 -2.90
N ALA A 372 18.41 8.19 -3.31
CA ALA A 372 19.17 8.72 -4.44
C ALA A 372 20.69 8.58 -4.24
N LEU A 373 21.17 8.84 -3.02
CA LEU A 373 22.59 8.67 -2.67
C LEU A 373 23.00 7.21 -2.75
N PHE A 374 22.22 6.27 -2.22
CA PHE A 374 22.55 4.84 -2.28
C PHE A 374 22.55 4.28 -3.70
N PHE A 375 21.66 4.74 -4.59
CA PHE A 375 21.77 4.42 -6.02
C PHE A 375 23.07 4.92 -6.65
N LEU A 376 23.58 6.10 -6.25
CA LEU A 376 24.89 6.57 -6.70
C LEU A 376 26.03 5.75 -6.10
N LEU A 377 25.95 5.38 -4.81
CA LEU A 377 26.96 4.55 -4.15
C LEU A 377 27.09 3.16 -4.78
N LEU A 378 26.03 2.63 -5.40
CA LEU A 378 26.12 1.39 -6.20
C LEU A 378 27.04 1.51 -7.42
N ASN A 379 27.37 2.73 -7.89
CA ASN A 379 28.40 2.92 -8.92
C ASN A 379 29.82 2.72 -8.38
N VAL A 380 30.01 2.81 -7.06
CA VAL A 380 31.32 2.66 -6.44
C VAL A 380 31.68 1.18 -6.40
N CYS A 381 32.82 0.88 -7.01
CA CYS A 381 33.45 -0.42 -7.00
C CYS A 381 33.77 -0.86 -5.57
N THR A 382 33.09 -1.90 -5.06
CA THR A 382 33.25 -2.38 -3.68
C THR A 382 33.34 -3.91 -3.63
N SER A 383 33.80 -4.44 -2.49
CA SER A 383 33.76 -5.88 -2.19
C SER A 383 32.33 -6.41 -2.17
N SER A 384 32.15 -7.73 -2.34
CA SER A 384 30.83 -8.39 -2.28
C SER A 384 30.07 -8.07 -0.98
N ALA A 385 30.77 -7.96 0.14
CA ALA A 385 30.18 -7.58 1.42
C ALA A 385 29.68 -6.12 1.42
N GLY A 386 30.46 -5.19 0.84
CA GLY A 386 30.03 -3.80 0.69
C GLY A 386 28.81 -3.66 -0.23
N LEU A 387 28.75 -4.44 -1.32
CA LEU A 387 27.59 -4.45 -2.21
C LEU A 387 26.33 -4.94 -1.49
N ILE A 388 26.44 -6.04 -0.73
CA ILE A 388 25.33 -6.56 0.10
C ILE A 388 24.87 -5.47 1.08
N GLY A 389 25.80 -4.75 1.72
CA GLY A 389 25.49 -3.64 2.63
C GLY A 389 24.75 -2.50 1.94
N PHE A 390 25.18 -2.08 0.74
CA PHE A 390 24.51 -1.03 -0.03
C PHE A 390 23.11 -1.46 -0.46
N LEU A 391 22.94 -2.68 -0.96
CA LEU A 391 21.63 -3.23 -1.33
C LEU A 391 20.70 -3.36 -0.12
N PHE A 392 21.22 -3.79 1.03
CA PHE A 392 20.47 -3.87 2.29
C PHE A 392 19.88 -2.52 2.68
N VAL A 393 20.71 -1.47 2.71
CA VAL A 393 20.25 -0.13 3.09
C VAL A 393 19.36 0.48 2.01
N LEU A 394 19.67 0.27 0.74
CA LEU A 394 18.83 0.73 -0.37
C LEU A 394 17.41 0.16 -0.26
N ARG A 395 17.28 -1.17 -0.08
CA ARG A 395 15.97 -1.83 0.07
C ARG A 395 15.22 -1.32 1.29
N ALA A 396 15.92 -1.08 2.38
CA ALA A 396 15.34 -0.54 3.60
C ALA A 396 14.76 0.87 3.42
N LEU A 397 15.50 1.78 2.78
CA LEU A 397 15.06 3.15 2.49
C LEU A 397 13.86 3.16 1.54
N VAL A 398 13.93 2.32 0.52
CA VAL A 398 12.90 2.18 -0.50
C VAL A 398 11.60 1.59 0.08
N ALA A 399 11.68 0.62 0.98
CA ALA A 399 10.53 0.11 1.73
C ALA A 399 9.95 1.16 2.70
N ALA A 400 10.80 1.94 3.37
CA ALA A 400 10.37 3.04 4.24
C ALA A 400 9.55 4.09 3.46
N ASN A 401 10.02 4.46 2.27
CA ASN A 401 9.30 5.36 1.38
C ASN A 401 7.92 4.83 0.97
N PHE A 402 7.85 3.55 0.58
CA PHE A 402 6.60 2.89 0.20
C PHE A 402 5.62 2.82 1.38
N ASN A 403 6.10 2.51 2.59
CA ASN A 403 5.27 2.52 3.79
C ASN A 403 4.69 3.92 4.07
N THR A 404 5.54 4.95 4.03
CA THR A 404 5.14 6.34 4.31
C THR A 404 4.06 6.85 3.35
N ILE A 405 4.17 6.58 2.05
CA ILE A 405 3.17 7.04 1.08
C ILE A 405 1.82 6.32 1.24
N TYR A 406 1.82 5.04 1.62
CA TYR A 406 0.58 4.31 1.89
C TYR A 406 -0.14 4.84 3.13
N ILE A 407 0.62 5.21 4.18
CA ILE A 407 0.04 5.87 5.35
C ILE A 407 -0.48 7.26 4.99
N TYR A 408 0.32 8.05 4.28
CA TYR A 408 -0.05 9.40 3.86
C TYR A 408 -1.34 9.41 3.02
N THR A 409 -1.43 8.55 2.01
CA THR A 409 -2.64 8.43 1.17
C THR A 409 -3.86 7.98 1.98
N ALA A 410 -3.70 7.04 2.92
CA ALA A 410 -4.79 6.60 3.78
C ALA A 410 -5.29 7.71 4.73
N GLU A 411 -4.38 8.57 5.20
CA GLU A 411 -4.66 9.72 6.09
C GLU A 411 -5.29 10.92 5.33
N VAL A 412 -4.89 11.15 4.08
CA VAL A 412 -5.38 12.26 3.25
C VAL A 412 -6.78 12.01 2.72
N TYR A 413 -7.11 10.77 2.33
CA TYR A 413 -8.39 10.47 1.71
C TYR A 413 -9.52 10.26 2.74
N PRO A 414 -10.68 10.94 2.56
CA PRO A 414 -11.84 10.77 3.43
C PRO A 414 -12.43 9.36 3.30
N THR A 415 -13.07 8.88 4.35
CA THR A 415 -13.59 7.50 4.47
C THR A 415 -14.56 7.11 3.36
N THR A 416 -15.36 8.05 2.86
CA THR A 416 -16.38 7.83 1.83
C THR A 416 -15.81 7.55 0.45
N MET A 417 -14.63 8.11 0.12
CA MET A 417 -14.00 8.02 -1.20
C MET A 417 -12.61 7.37 -1.14
N ARG A 418 -12.23 6.80 0.01
CA ARG A 418 -10.88 6.27 0.23
C ARG A 418 -10.52 5.18 -0.77
N ALA A 419 -11.45 4.27 -1.09
CA ALA A 419 -11.17 3.20 -2.04
C ALA A 419 -10.92 3.72 -3.46
N LEU A 420 -11.76 4.64 -3.95
CA LEU A 420 -11.54 5.28 -5.24
C LEU A 420 -10.26 6.13 -5.29
N GLY A 421 -9.98 6.91 -4.23
CA GLY A 421 -8.78 7.73 -4.11
C GLY A 421 -7.51 6.89 -4.10
N MET A 422 -7.44 5.88 -3.23
CA MET A 422 -6.30 4.94 -3.19
C MET A 422 -6.17 4.12 -4.48
N GLY A 423 -7.28 3.73 -5.11
CA GLY A 423 -7.27 3.02 -6.39
C GLY A 423 -6.74 3.87 -7.55
N THR A 424 -7.16 5.14 -7.64
CA THR A 424 -6.70 6.05 -8.69
C THR A 424 -5.23 6.43 -8.49
N SER A 425 -4.86 6.84 -7.28
CA SER A 425 -3.48 7.16 -6.89
C SER A 425 -2.56 5.96 -7.11
N GLY A 426 -2.99 4.77 -6.67
CA GLY A 426 -2.30 3.52 -6.89
C GLY A 426 -2.09 3.19 -8.36
N SER A 427 -3.07 3.49 -9.22
CA SER A 427 -2.97 3.28 -10.67
C SER A 427 -1.92 4.19 -11.30
N LEU A 428 -1.90 5.49 -10.96
CA LEU A 428 -0.88 6.42 -11.43
C LEU A 428 0.53 6.03 -10.96
N CYS A 429 0.64 5.56 -9.71
CA CYS A 429 1.88 5.00 -9.17
C CYS A 429 2.43 3.83 -10.01
N ARG A 430 1.56 3.00 -10.60
CA ARG A 430 1.99 1.86 -11.43
C ARG A 430 2.67 2.24 -12.72
N ILE A 431 2.50 3.46 -13.24
CA ILE A 431 3.27 3.95 -14.39
C ILE A 431 4.77 3.93 -14.06
N GLY A 432 5.16 4.34 -12.85
CA GLY A 432 6.55 4.24 -12.40
C GLY A 432 7.04 2.79 -12.33
N ALA A 433 6.19 1.89 -11.81
CA ALA A 433 6.48 0.45 -11.77
C ALA A 433 6.59 -0.18 -13.18
N MET A 434 5.90 0.37 -14.18
CA MET A 434 5.96 -0.08 -15.58
C MET A 434 7.26 0.33 -16.28
N VAL A 435 7.80 1.50 -15.95
CA VAL A 435 9.06 2.02 -16.53
C VAL A 435 10.28 1.37 -15.87
N ALA A 436 10.20 1.06 -14.57
CA ALA A 436 11.31 0.48 -13.80
C ALA A 436 11.96 -0.77 -14.43
N PRO A 437 11.22 -1.79 -14.93
CA PRO A 437 11.80 -2.96 -15.57
C PRO A 437 12.66 -2.63 -16.79
N PHE A 438 12.23 -1.66 -17.62
CA PHE A 438 13.02 -1.24 -18.78
C PHE A 438 14.34 -0.59 -18.36
N ILE A 439 14.34 0.18 -17.27
CA ILE A 439 15.58 0.75 -16.75
C ILE A 439 16.47 -0.33 -16.13
N SER A 440 15.91 -1.20 -15.28
CA SER A 440 16.67 -2.23 -14.56
C SER A 440 17.18 -3.36 -15.46
N GLN A 441 16.42 -3.77 -16.48
CA GLN A 441 16.76 -4.95 -17.29
C GLN A 441 17.32 -4.57 -18.67
N VAL A 442 16.88 -3.46 -19.27
CA VAL A 442 17.38 -3.00 -20.59
C VAL A 442 18.46 -1.94 -20.44
N LEU A 443 18.20 -0.83 -19.74
CA LEU A 443 19.18 0.25 -19.65
C LEU A 443 20.43 -0.15 -18.85
N LEU A 444 20.27 -0.90 -17.76
CA LEU A 444 21.40 -1.44 -16.98
C LEU A 444 22.32 -2.32 -17.84
N SER A 445 21.76 -3.01 -18.84
CA SER A 445 22.51 -3.83 -19.79
C SER A 445 23.35 -3.02 -20.78
N ALA A 446 22.86 -1.84 -21.17
CA ALA A 446 23.51 -0.96 -22.13
C ALA A 446 24.52 -0.02 -21.45
N SER A 447 24.13 0.57 -20.31
CA SER A 447 24.97 1.47 -19.52
C SER A 447 24.60 1.38 -18.05
N PHE A 448 25.46 0.71 -17.29
CA PHE A 448 25.33 0.58 -15.84
C PHE A 448 25.24 1.94 -15.14
N LEU A 449 26.20 2.83 -15.44
CA LEU A 449 26.25 4.19 -14.89
C LEU A 449 25.01 5.00 -15.30
N GLY A 450 24.60 4.91 -16.56
CA GLY A 450 23.42 5.62 -17.07
C GLY A 450 22.13 5.22 -16.34
N ALA A 451 21.93 3.93 -16.09
CA ALA A 451 20.74 3.44 -15.39
C ALA A 451 20.69 3.88 -13.92
N LEU A 452 21.80 3.75 -13.18
CA LEU A 452 21.85 4.13 -11.76
C LEU A 452 21.76 5.65 -11.56
N CYS A 453 22.40 6.44 -12.43
CA CYS A 453 22.24 7.90 -12.42
C CYS A 453 20.79 8.31 -12.71
N LEU A 454 20.10 7.61 -13.63
CA LEU A 454 18.68 7.84 -13.88
C LEU A 454 17.83 7.55 -12.63
N PHE A 455 18.01 6.39 -11.99
CA PHE A 455 17.34 6.07 -10.72
C PHE A 455 17.58 7.14 -9.65
N SER A 456 18.82 7.59 -9.49
CA SER A 456 19.17 8.65 -8.55
C SER A 456 18.47 9.97 -8.90
N SER A 457 18.51 10.40 -10.15
CA SER A 457 17.89 11.66 -10.59
C SER A 457 16.39 11.71 -10.35
N VAL A 458 15.67 10.60 -10.63
CA VAL A 458 14.24 10.49 -10.36
C VAL A 458 13.96 10.57 -8.86
N CYS A 459 14.77 9.88 -8.03
CA CYS A 459 14.64 9.96 -6.57
C CYS A 459 14.89 11.38 -6.03
N VAL A 460 15.84 12.14 -6.60
CA VAL A 460 16.07 13.56 -6.22
C VAL A 460 14.87 14.43 -6.58
N VAL A 461 14.34 14.30 -7.80
CA VAL A 461 13.12 15.03 -8.21
C VAL A 461 11.96 14.68 -7.29
N CYS A 462 11.83 13.42 -6.91
CA CYS A 462 10.81 12.98 -5.96
C CYS A 462 11.01 13.53 -4.55
N ALA A 463 12.25 13.60 -4.06
CA ALA A 463 12.56 14.25 -2.79
C ALA A 463 12.13 15.72 -2.79
N VAL A 464 12.51 16.48 -3.82
CA VAL A 464 12.08 17.89 -3.98
C VAL A 464 10.55 17.98 -4.06
N SER A 465 9.90 17.10 -4.81
CA SER A 465 8.44 17.10 -4.92
C SER A 465 7.75 16.74 -3.59
N ALA A 466 8.32 15.83 -2.80
CA ALA A 466 7.83 15.47 -1.47
C ALA A 466 7.94 16.68 -0.52
N PHE A 467 9.03 17.45 -0.63
CA PHE A 467 9.14 18.73 0.07
C PHE A 467 8.07 19.73 -0.32
N THR A 468 7.44 19.66 -1.49
CA THR A 468 6.38 20.59 -1.90
C THR A 468 4.97 20.12 -1.54
N LEU A 469 4.82 19.00 -0.83
CA LEU A 469 3.50 18.47 -0.47
C LEU A 469 2.70 19.50 0.36
N PRO A 470 1.43 19.77 -0.01
CA PRO A 470 0.66 20.87 0.56
C PRO A 470 0.22 20.60 2.00
N ILE A 471 0.13 19.34 2.41
CA ILE A 471 -0.47 18.93 3.69
C ILE A 471 0.52 18.06 4.47
N GLU A 472 0.78 18.45 5.72
CA GLU A 472 1.40 17.56 6.72
C GLU A 472 0.29 16.88 7.53
N THR A 473 0.36 15.55 7.65
CA THR A 473 -0.69 14.73 8.28
C THR A 473 -0.37 14.35 9.72
N LYS A 474 0.82 14.68 10.23
CA LYS A 474 1.22 14.43 11.61
C LYS A 474 0.18 14.94 12.62
N GLY A 475 -0.37 14.04 13.42
CA GLY A 475 -1.27 14.36 14.54
C GLY A 475 -2.68 14.79 14.14
N ARG A 476 -3.05 14.71 12.85
CA ARG A 476 -4.41 15.03 12.41
C ARG A 476 -5.32 13.83 12.62
N ALA A 477 -6.49 14.06 13.22
CA ALA A 477 -7.60 13.13 13.13
C ALA A 477 -8.02 13.01 11.65
N LEU A 478 -8.50 11.83 11.24
CA LEU A 478 -9.08 11.68 9.90
C LEU A 478 -10.18 12.71 9.73
N GLN A 479 -10.25 13.36 8.57
CA GLN A 479 -11.29 14.34 8.29
C GLN A 479 -12.66 13.67 8.43
N VAL A 480 -13.29 13.87 9.58
CA VAL A 480 -14.74 13.76 9.75
C VAL A 480 -15.28 15.09 9.26
N SER A 481 -16.18 15.05 8.30
CA SER A 481 -16.89 16.27 7.89
C SER A 481 -17.83 16.65 9.02
N ASP A 482 -17.37 17.48 9.95
CA ASP A 482 -18.18 17.99 11.05
C ASP A 482 -19.24 18.96 10.51
N ALA A 483 -20.51 18.59 10.68
CA ALA A 483 -21.67 19.35 10.23
C ALA A 483 -22.09 20.47 11.22
N SER A 484 -21.21 20.95 12.10
CA SER A 484 -21.57 21.89 13.19
C SER A 484 -21.57 23.37 12.79
N SER A 485 -21.45 23.72 11.51
CA SER A 485 -21.52 25.11 11.02
C SER A 485 -22.65 25.40 10.02
N ALA A 486 -23.59 24.47 9.86
CA ALA A 486 -24.72 24.61 8.91
C ALA A 486 -25.99 25.23 9.53
N ASP A 487 -25.85 26.07 10.56
CA ASP A 487 -26.98 26.85 11.10
C ASP A 487 -26.94 28.30 10.56
N SER A 488 -26.94 28.42 9.23
CA SER A 488 -27.36 29.63 8.53
C SER A 488 -27.88 29.25 7.15
N GLN A 489 -29.03 29.85 6.79
CA GLN A 489 -29.88 29.57 5.62
C GLN A 489 -29.13 29.23 4.31
N PRO A 490 -29.71 28.39 3.43
CA PRO A 490 -29.08 28.01 2.17
C PRO A 490 -29.00 29.23 1.22
N PRO A 491 -27.82 29.62 0.71
CA PRO A 491 -27.77 30.53 -0.41
C PRO A 491 -28.13 29.76 -1.70
N LEU A 492 -28.99 30.38 -2.49
CA LEU A 492 -29.35 29.96 -3.84
C LEU A 492 -28.13 29.61 -4.70
N LEU A 493 -28.28 28.51 -5.45
CA LEU A 493 -27.39 28.06 -6.51
C LEU A 493 -26.88 29.23 -7.37
N THR A 494 -25.58 29.51 -7.26
CA THR A 494 -24.83 30.19 -8.31
C THR A 494 -23.64 29.31 -8.72
N LYS A 495 -23.60 28.99 -10.01
CA LYS A 495 -22.47 28.32 -10.66
C LYS A 495 -21.21 29.16 -10.43
N GLY A 496 -20.21 28.59 -9.76
CA GLY A 496 -18.86 29.13 -9.73
C GLY A 496 -18.33 29.49 -8.34
N THR A 497 -18.21 28.52 -7.44
CA THR A 497 -17.40 28.68 -6.22
C THR A 497 -16.03 28.04 -6.45
N ARG A 498 -15.00 28.90 -6.54
CA ARG A 498 -13.57 28.56 -6.46
C ARG A 498 -13.33 27.82 -5.14
N CYS A 499 -12.58 26.70 -5.12
CA CYS A 499 -12.18 25.99 -3.88
C CYS A 499 -11.39 27.02 -3.02
N SER A 500 -12.05 27.72 -2.09
CA SER A 500 -11.39 28.55 -1.07
C SER A 500 -10.93 27.63 0.06
N GLN A 501 -9.62 27.62 0.31
CA GLN A 501 -8.99 26.95 1.44
C GLN A 501 -9.66 27.35 2.76
N PRO A 502 -10.05 26.42 3.64
CA PRO A 502 -10.31 26.79 5.02
C PRO A 502 -8.96 26.82 5.76
N PHE A 503 -8.57 28.04 6.12
CA PHE A 503 -7.67 28.44 7.20
C PHE A 503 -6.15 28.24 7.04
N SER A 504 -5.49 29.36 6.76
CA SER A 504 -4.18 29.73 7.31
C SER A 504 -4.32 30.05 8.81
N ASP A 505 -3.22 29.82 9.53
CA ASP A 505 -2.87 30.29 10.88
C ASP A 505 -3.73 29.77 12.05
N VAL A 506 -3.18 28.79 12.80
CA VAL A 506 -2.69 28.90 14.19
C VAL A 506 -1.85 27.66 14.52
#